data_AF-A0A162T413-F1
#
_entry.id   AF-A0A162T413-F1
#
_cell.length_a   1.000
_cell.length_b   1.000
_cell.length_c   1.000
_cell.angle_alpha   90.00
_cell.angle_beta   90.00
_cell.angle_gamma   90.00
#
_symmetry.space_group_name_H-M   'P 1'
#
loop_
_entity.id
_entity.type
_entity.pdbx_description
1 polymer ?
#
loop_
_entity_poly.entity_id
_entity_poly.type
_entity_poly.pdbx_seq_one_letter_code
_entity_poly.pdbx_strand_id
1 'polypeptide(L)'
;METSDRKRKLDESIIRKLYHGVPCKDPTRESFLKRLKTYNVFNWSGKPVNPPQCARQGWEIAEKDVLKCVMCHQFLSVTLPSPSKHLPYREACSKIRSRLASAHSKFCLYSTNPLPDSVLEINHLSNMELQDTIQQQLLDFKNIEVLSHITSSKEEVKEIFDWFVETVTVPDVNLSSFILVLTGWQFLKDDMLLQCDYCNRKWSIEPYLIQRNAVEKIDCVKPTVDPVGQHQMWCAWRAEERGWKCRLLQLQQLKESRSREKRSRFNSSVCGSLTDSMRAVRKLLNGTI
;
A
#
# COMPACT_ATOMS: atom_id res chain seq x y z
N MET A 1 13.18 -14.59 56.91
CA MET A 1 14.34 -14.32 56.03
C MET A 1 13.79 -14.15 54.62
N GLU A 2 13.44 -12.93 54.24
CA GLU A 2 12.99 -12.59 52.88
C GLU A 2 14.08 -11.74 52.22
N THR A 3 14.66 -12.24 51.13
CA THR A 3 15.62 -11.51 50.30
C THR A 3 14.89 -10.77 49.20
N SER A 4 14.95 -9.43 49.27
CA SER A 4 14.36 -8.47 48.32
C SER A 4 15.12 -8.45 47.00
N ASP A 5 14.45 -8.90 45.93
CA ASP A 5 14.94 -8.87 44.55
C ASP A 5 14.62 -7.51 43.90
N ARG A 6 15.55 -6.55 43.97
CA ARG A 6 15.41 -5.22 43.35
C ARG A 6 15.92 -5.25 41.91
N LYS A 7 15.03 -5.56 40.96
CA LYS A 7 15.23 -5.24 39.54
C LYS A 7 15.33 -3.72 39.37
N ARG A 8 16.53 -3.20 39.12
CA ARG A 8 16.74 -1.78 38.75
C ARG A 8 16.07 -1.50 37.40
N LYS A 9 14.92 -0.81 37.43
CA LYS A 9 14.36 -0.17 36.22
C LYS A 9 15.39 0.85 35.73
N LEU A 10 15.86 0.67 34.51
CA LEU A 10 16.71 1.66 33.86
C LEU A 10 15.85 2.89 33.54
N ASP A 11 16.28 4.05 34.01
CA ASP A 11 15.56 5.32 33.94
C ASP A 11 15.34 5.75 32.47
N GLU A 12 14.10 6.09 32.11
CA GLU A 12 13.71 6.62 30.79
C GLU A 12 14.50 7.89 30.42
N SER A 13 14.99 8.64 31.42
CA SER A 13 15.83 9.82 31.20
C SER A 13 17.22 9.46 30.64
N ILE A 14 17.78 8.31 31.05
CA ILE A 14 19.07 7.79 30.58
C ILE A 14 18.93 7.24 29.17
N ILE A 15 17.83 6.52 28.93
CA ILE A 15 17.39 6.05 27.61
C ILE A 15 17.38 7.26 26.67
N ARG A 16 16.60 8.32 26.96
CA ARG A 16 16.54 9.53 26.12
C ARG A 16 17.91 10.17 25.88
N LYS A 17 18.74 10.33 26.92
CA LYS A 17 20.08 10.94 26.80
C LYS A 17 21.04 10.16 25.88
N LEU A 18 20.95 8.83 25.83
CA LEU A 18 21.75 8.02 24.91
C LEU A 18 21.34 8.18 23.43
N TYR A 19 20.10 8.63 23.15
CA TYR A 19 19.58 8.81 21.78
C TYR A 19 19.77 10.20 21.18
N HIS A 20 20.25 11.20 21.94
CA HIS A 20 20.36 12.58 21.43
C HIS A 20 21.65 12.88 20.64
N GLY A 21 22.59 11.93 20.54
CA GLY A 21 23.91 12.14 19.89
C GLY A 21 24.32 11.13 18.81
N VAL A 22 23.54 10.08 18.58
CA VAL A 22 23.71 9.23 17.39
C VAL A 22 22.74 9.78 16.35
N PRO A 23 23.12 9.94 15.06
CA PRO A 23 22.13 10.21 14.03
C PRO A 23 21.22 8.98 13.93
N CYS A 24 20.22 8.93 14.79
CA CYS A 24 19.08 8.06 14.68
C CYS A 24 18.37 8.54 13.42
N LYS A 25 18.74 7.98 12.26
CA LYS A 25 17.83 7.98 11.12
C LYS A 25 16.60 7.28 11.64
N ASP A 26 15.58 8.08 11.91
CA ASP A 26 14.35 7.69 12.57
C ASP A 26 13.85 6.31 12.09
N PRO A 27 13.16 5.54 12.95
CA PRO A 27 12.35 4.41 12.53
C PRO A 27 11.13 4.85 11.70
N THR A 28 11.31 5.78 10.76
CA THR A 28 10.26 6.21 9.85
C THR A 28 9.85 5.08 8.93
N ARG A 29 8.62 5.18 8.45
CA ARG A 29 8.11 4.39 7.34
C ARG A 29 9.01 4.46 6.11
N GLU A 30 9.58 5.63 5.82
CA GLU A 30 10.52 5.79 4.70
C GLU A 30 11.79 4.93 4.88
N SER A 31 12.38 4.92 6.09
CA SER A 31 13.53 4.06 6.38
C SER A 31 13.20 2.57 6.21
N PHE A 32 11.99 2.17 6.60
CA PHE A 32 11.48 0.82 6.41
C PHE A 32 11.34 0.47 4.94
N LEU A 33 10.69 1.32 4.15
CA LEU A 33 10.53 1.13 2.71
C LEU A 33 11.88 1.08 2.00
N LYS A 34 12.85 1.90 2.41
CA LYS A 34 14.22 1.86 1.88
C LYS A 34 14.88 0.49 2.10
N ARG A 35 14.78 -0.08 3.32
CA ARG A 35 15.29 -1.44 3.60
C ARG A 35 14.53 -2.48 2.78
N LEU A 36 13.21 -2.38 2.72
CA LEU A 36 12.35 -3.31 1.99
C LEU A 36 12.68 -3.35 0.49
N LYS A 37 13.04 -2.20 -0.11
CA LYS A 37 13.46 -2.10 -1.52
C LYS A 37 14.74 -2.88 -1.85
N THR A 38 15.56 -3.24 -0.86
CA THR A 38 16.76 -4.07 -1.09
C THR A 38 16.42 -5.52 -1.43
N TYR A 39 15.21 -5.98 -1.10
CA TYR A 39 14.74 -7.34 -1.37
C TYR A 39 14.03 -7.40 -2.72
N ASN A 40 14.54 -8.20 -3.65
CA ASN A 40 13.93 -8.46 -4.94
C ASN A 40 13.95 -9.95 -5.28
N VAL A 41 13.29 -10.34 -6.37
CA VAL A 41 13.14 -11.74 -6.76
C VAL A 41 14.49 -12.43 -7.05
N PHE A 42 15.51 -11.67 -7.48
CA PHE A 42 16.80 -12.24 -7.85
C PHE A 42 17.69 -12.52 -6.62
N ASN A 43 17.57 -11.73 -5.56
CA ASN A 43 18.40 -11.85 -4.36
C ASN A 43 17.68 -12.46 -3.14
N TRP A 44 16.35 -12.62 -3.18
CA TRP A 44 15.56 -13.09 -2.05
C TRP A 44 14.45 -14.10 -2.41
N SER A 45 14.67 -14.93 -3.43
CA SER A 45 13.75 -16.03 -3.75
C SER A 45 13.96 -17.24 -2.84
N GLY A 46 12.86 -17.92 -2.48
CA GLY A 46 12.88 -19.19 -1.72
C GLY A 46 13.34 -19.08 -0.26
N LYS A 47 13.44 -17.87 0.30
CA LYS A 47 13.90 -17.67 1.68
C LYS A 47 12.81 -17.96 2.72
N PRO A 48 13.18 -18.42 3.93
CA PRO A 48 12.22 -18.91 4.92
C PRO A 48 11.60 -17.78 5.76
N VAL A 49 12.02 -16.54 5.51
CA VAL A 49 11.63 -15.32 6.20
C VAL A 49 11.20 -14.29 5.17
N ASN A 50 10.08 -13.62 5.42
CA ASN A 50 9.56 -12.65 4.46
C ASN A 50 10.33 -11.31 4.55
N PRO A 51 10.51 -10.59 3.42
CA PRO A 51 11.19 -9.30 3.41
C PRO A 51 10.64 -8.26 4.41
N PRO A 52 9.31 -8.11 4.59
CA PRO A 52 8.79 -7.12 5.54
C PRO A 52 9.20 -7.38 6.99
N GLN A 53 9.23 -8.64 7.44
CA GLN A 53 9.70 -9.00 8.78
C GLN A 53 11.19 -8.65 8.96
N CYS A 54 12.01 -8.97 7.96
CA CYS A 54 13.44 -8.65 8.00
C CYS A 54 13.65 -7.13 8.07
N ALA A 55 12.98 -6.35 7.22
CA ALA A 55 13.06 -4.89 7.21
C ALA A 55 12.53 -4.24 8.50
N ARG A 56 11.49 -4.80 9.13
CA ARG A 56 10.98 -4.36 10.44
C ARG A 56 12.00 -4.53 11.56
N GLN A 57 12.82 -5.57 11.48
CA GLN A 57 13.95 -5.84 12.37
C GLN A 57 15.26 -5.19 11.88
N GLY A 58 15.17 -4.18 11.01
CA GLY A 58 16.34 -3.39 10.63
C GLY A 58 17.32 -4.09 9.70
N TRP A 59 16.95 -5.24 9.13
CA TRP A 59 17.78 -5.96 8.16
C TRP A 59 17.56 -5.45 6.74
N GLU A 60 18.64 -5.28 6.01
CA GLU A 60 18.66 -5.06 4.56
C GLU A 60 19.59 -6.08 3.88
N ILE A 61 19.41 -6.31 2.58
CA ILE A 61 20.30 -7.17 1.80
C ILE A 61 21.67 -6.49 1.71
N ALA A 62 22.72 -7.19 2.16
CA ALA A 62 24.10 -6.78 1.94
C ALA A 62 24.68 -7.48 0.71
N GLU A 63 24.50 -8.80 0.65
CA GLU A 63 24.99 -9.67 -0.42
C GLU A 63 24.02 -10.84 -0.61
N LYS A 64 24.29 -11.70 -1.60
CA LYS A 64 23.52 -12.93 -1.78
C LYS A 64 23.52 -13.74 -0.48
N ASP A 65 22.34 -14.02 0.03
CA ASP A 65 22.12 -14.77 1.26
C ASP A 65 22.71 -14.13 2.53
N VAL A 66 23.01 -12.84 2.52
CA VAL A 66 23.55 -12.12 3.68
C VAL A 66 22.75 -10.85 3.95
N LEU A 67 22.24 -10.75 5.17
CA LEU A 67 21.59 -9.56 5.70
C LEU A 67 22.57 -8.73 6.51
N LYS A 68 22.41 -7.41 6.49
CA LYS A 68 23.10 -6.46 7.37
C LYS A 68 22.09 -5.64 8.14
N CYS A 69 22.34 -5.45 9.44
CA CYS A 69 21.55 -4.52 10.23
C CYS A 69 21.99 -3.07 9.95
N VAL A 70 21.03 -2.20 9.64
CA VAL A 70 21.31 -0.78 9.36
C VAL A 70 21.84 0.00 10.57
N MET A 71 21.57 -0.49 11.78
CA MET A 71 21.90 0.18 13.04
C MET A 71 23.16 -0.38 13.67
N CYS A 72 23.20 -1.69 13.96
CA CYS A 72 24.34 -2.30 14.65
C CYS A 72 25.38 -2.91 13.70
N HIS A 73 25.15 -2.84 12.38
CA HIS A 73 26.04 -3.34 11.33
C HIS A 73 26.44 -4.83 11.44
N GLN A 74 25.71 -5.61 12.24
CA GLN A 74 25.87 -7.05 12.29
C GLN A 74 25.38 -7.69 11.01
N PHE A 75 25.98 -8.83 10.68
CA PHE A 75 25.63 -9.62 9.50
C PHE A 75 24.94 -10.93 9.91
N LEU A 76 23.94 -11.32 9.13
CA LEU A 76 23.22 -12.58 9.28
C LEU A 76 23.19 -13.33 7.96
N SER A 77 23.91 -14.46 7.90
CA SER A 77 23.79 -15.41 6.80
C SER A 77 22.43 -16.13 6.87
N VAL A 78 21.74 -16.16 5.74
CA VAL A 78 20.48 -16.89 5.48
C VAL A 78 20.67 -17.94 4.38
N THR A 79 21.89 -18.44 4.24
CA THR A 79 22.20 -19.55 3.35
C THR A 79 21.45 -20.79 3.81
N LEU A 80 20.77 -21.45 2.87
CA LEU A 80 19.98 -22.64 3.13
C LEU A 80 20.63 -23.87 2.49
N PRO A 81 20.54 -25.05 3.14
CA PRO A 81 20.85 -26.31 2.49
C PRO A 81 19.94 -26.56 1.27
N SER A 82 20.28 -27.56 0.45
CA SER A 82 19.37 -28.03 -0.60
C SER A 82 17.99 -28.40 -0.01
N PRO A 83 16.88 -27.95 -0.62
CA PRO A 83 15.52 -28.34 -0.21
C PRO A 83 15.27 -29.85 -0.22
N SER A 84 16.01 -30.62 -1.03
CA SER A 84 15.93 -32.09 -1.06
C SER A 84 16.33 -32.75 0.27
N LYS A 85 17.09 -32.06 1.12
CA LYS A 85 17.46 -32.51 2.46
C LYS A 85 16.46 -31.96 3.48
N HIS A 86 15.26 -32.54 3.53
CA HIS A 86 14.11 -32.02 4.28
C HIS A 86 14.42 -31.63 5.73
N LEU A 87 15.04 -32.52 6.52
CA LEU A 87 15.31 -32.25 7.94
C LEU A 87 16.36 -31.12 8.15
N PRO A 88 17.57 -31.19 7.55
CA PRO A 88 18.53 -30.07 7.61
C PRO A 88 17.97 -28.74 7.10
N TYR A 89 17.18 -28.77 6.02
CA TYR A 89 16.53 -27.57 5.47
C TYR A 89 15.56 -26.94 6.48
N ARG A 90 14.69 -27.76 7.08
CA ARG A 90 13.72 -27.31 8.09
C ARG A 90 14.41 -26.73 9.33
N GLU A 91 15.45 -27.38 9.81
CA GLU A 91 16.25 -26.89 10.95
C GLU A 91 16.94 -25.56 10.63
N ALA A 92 17.55 -25.43 9.45
CA ALA A 92 18.15 -24.18 9.00
C ALA A 92 17.11 -23.05 8.89
N CYS A 93 15.91 -23.34 8.36
CA CYS A 93 14.81 -22.38 8.30
C CYS A 93 14.36 -21.93 9.70
N SER A 94 14.30 -22.85 10.66
CA SER A 94 13.97 -22.54 12.06
C SER A 94 15.04 -21.66 12.70
N LYS A 95 16.31 -22.02 12.50
CA LYS A 95 17.47 -21.27 13.02
C LYS A 95 17.55 -19.86 12.44
N ILE A 96 17.28 -19.68 11.14
CA ILE A 96 17.25 -18.35 10.54
C ILE A 96 16.14 -17.49 11.16
N ARG A 97 14.95 -18.06 11.37
CA ARG A 97 13.82 -17.36 12.00
C ARG A 97 14.12 -16.92 13.45
N SER A 98 14.83 -17.72 14.24
CA SER A 98 15.21 -17.31 15.61
C SER A 98 16.38 -16.31 15.64
N ARG A 99 17.28 -16.39 14.67
CA ARG A 99 18.44 -15.49 14.55
C ARG A 99 18.08 -14.09 14.07
N LEU A 100 16.94 -13.94 13.40
CA LEU A 100 16.43 -12.65 12.96
C LEU A 100 16.37 -11.60 14.09
N ALA A 101 15.91 -11.97 15.29
CA ALA A 101 15.89 -11.06 16.44
C ALA A 101 17.19 -11.08 17.29
N SER A 102 17.92 -12.20 17.28
CA SER A 102 19.05 -12.41 18.20
C SER A 102 20.44 -12.17 17.59
N ALA A 103 20.56 -12.09 16.26
CA ALA A 103 21.85 -11.90 15.58
C ALA A 103 22.35 -10.44 15.58
N HIS A 104 21.62 -9.53 16.22
CA HIS A 104 22.08 -8.17 16.42
C HIS A 104 23.11 -8.06 17.55
N SER A 105 23.79 -6.91 17.63
CA SER A 105 24.58 -6.58 18.82
C SER A 105 23.68 -6.39 20.04
N LYS A 106 24.21 -6.63 21.24
CA LYS A 106 23.51 -6.52 22.54
C LYS A 106 22.66 -5.26 22.75
N PHE A 107 23.04 -4.13 22.14
CA PHE A 107 22.37 -2.83 22.33
C PHE A 107 21.66 -2.32 21.06
N CYS A 108 21.37 -3.19 20.09
CA CYS A 108 20.65 -2.81 18.89
C CYS A 108 19.15 -2.65 19.18
N LEU A 109 18.57 -1.50 18.86
CA LEU A 109 17.14 -1.27 19.09
C LEU A 109 16.26 -2.23 18.32
N TYR A 110 16.67 -2.62 17.11
CA TYR A 110 15.88 -3.55 16.31
C TYR A 110 15.79 -4.97 16.90
N SER A 111 16.70 -5.34 17.82
CA SER A 111 16.61 -6.65 18.50
C SER A 111 15.51 -6.71 19.56
N THR A 112 15.25 -5.59 20.23
CA THR A 112 14.29 -5.51 21.35
C THR A 112 13.02 -4.74 20.99
N ASN A 113 13.10 -3.89 19.98
CA ASN A 113 12.04 -2.98 19.54
C ASN A 113 11.99 -2.94 18.00
N PRO A 114 11.56 -4.03 17.34
CA PRO A 114 11.27 -4.00 15.91
C PRO A 114 10.14 -3.01 15.63
N LEU A 115 10.08 -2.51 14.39
CA LEU A 115 8.99 -1.64 13.98
C LEU A 115 7.61 -2.30 14.21
N PRO A 116 6.58 -1.53 14.59
CA PRO A 116 5.23 -2.06 14.79
C PRO A 116 4.62 -2.56 13.48
N ASP A 117 3.60 -3.42 13.57
CA ASP A 117 2.89 -3.96 12.40
C ASP A 117 2.22 -2.88 11.55
N SER A 118 1.86 -1.74 12.14
CA SER A 118 1.29 -0.60 11.41
C SER A 118 2.20 -0.06 10.31
N VAL A 119 3.52 -0.30 10.38
CA VAL A 119 4.43 0.06 9.28
C VAL A 119 4.19 -0.77 8.01
N LEU A 120 3.50 -1.91 8.12
CA LEU A 120 3.15 -2.78 7.00
C LEU A 120 1.87 -2.36 6.29
N GLU A 121 1.08 -1.47 6.89
CA GLU A 121 -0.15 -0.96 6.28
C GLU A 121 0.21 -0.12 5.05
N ILE A 122 -0.71 0.02 4.10
CA ILE A 122 -0.55 1.00 3.02
C ILE A 122 -0.63 2.42 3.63
N ASN A 123 -0.02 3.42 2.99
CA ASN A 123 -0.08 4.79 3.48
C ASN A 123 -1.54 5.19 3.75
N HIS A 124 -1.85 5.56 4.98
CA HIS A 124 -3.11 6.22 5.31
C HIS A 124 -3.05 7.64 4.74
N LEU A 125 -3.89 7.88 3.74
CA LEU A 125 -4.06 9.19 3.13
C LEU A 125 -5.38 9.77 3.65
N SER A 126 -5.45 11.09 3.85
CA SER A 126 -6.74 11.75 4.00
C SER A 126 -7.59 11.56 2.74
N ASN A 127 -8.90 11.77 2.84
CA ASN A 127 -9.80 11.62 1.70
C ASN A 127 -9.42 12.52 0.51
N MET A 128 -8.91 13.73 0.79
CA MET A 128 -8.45 14.67 -0.22
C MET A 128 -7.15 14.17 -0.88
N GLU A 129 -6.14 13.82 -0.07
CA GLU A 129 -4.86 13.30 -0.59
C GLU A 129 -5.04 12.00 -1.36
N LEU A 130 -5.95 11.13 -0.94
CA LEU A 130 -6.27 9.89 -1.65
C LEU A 130 -6.83 10.20 -3.04
N GLN A 131 -7.80 11.10 -3.12
CA GLN A 131 -8.44 11.50 -4.37
C GLN A 131 -7.40 12.14 -5.31
N ASP A 132 -6.61 13.07 -4.81
CA ASP A 132 -5.56 13.75 -5.58
C ASP A 132 -4.49 12.74 -6.05
N THR A 133 -4.08 11.80 -5.20
CA THR A 133 -3.11 10.76 -5.55
C THR A 133 -3.63 9.85 -6.66
N ILE A 134 -4.89 9.39 -6.56
CA ILE A 134 -5.51 8.57 -7.61
C ILE A 134 -5.60 9.37 -8.91
N GLN A 135 -6.04 10.64 -8.83
CA GLN A 135 -6.14 11.51 -9.99
C GLN A 135 -4.80 11.67 -10.70
N GLN A 136 -3.74 12.03 -9.97
CA GLN A 136 -2.41 12.21 -10.54
C GLN A 136 -1.87 10.92 -11.14
N GLN A 137 -2.04 9.78 -10.44
CA GLN A 137 -1.64 8.48 -10.95
C GLN A 137 -2.38 8.12 -12.24
N LEU A 138 -3.68 8.39 -12.33
CA LEU A 138 -4.49 8.13 -13.53
C LEU A 138 -4.07 8.97 -14.74
N LEU A 139 -3.56 10.19 -14.53
CA LEU A 139 -3.05 11.02 -15.63
C LEU A 139 -1.86 10.36 -16.34
N ASP A 140 -1.05 9.58 -15.61
CA ASP A 140 0.06 8.81 -16.20
C ASP A 140 -0.43 7.63 -17.05
N PHE A 141 -1.70 7.21 -16.89
CA PHE A 141 -2.33 6.16 -17.71
C PHE A 141 -3.10 6.72 -18.92
N LYS A 142 -3.01 8.02 -19.20
CA LYS A 142 -3.72 8.63 -20.32
C LYS A 142 -3.34 7.93 -21.64
N ASN A 143 -4.35 7.63 -22.46
CA ASN A 143 -4.21 6.95 -23.76
C ASN A 143 -3.76 5.48 -23.71
N ILE A 144 -3.66 4.86 -22.52
CA ILE A 144 -3.39 3.43 -22.44
C ILE A 144 -4.64 2.65 -22.86
N GLU A 145 -4.45 1.70 -23.77
CA GLU A 145 -5.55 0.84 -24.25
C GLU A 145 -6.13 -0.02 -23.12
N VAL A 146 -7.38 -0.46 -23.30
CA VAL A 146 -8.07 -1.29 -22.31
C VAL A 146 -7.40 -2.67 -22.24
N LEU A 147 -7.09 -3.13 -21.02
CA LEU A 147 -6.62 -4.51 -20.79
C LEU A 147 -7.75 -5.52 -20.96
N SER A 148 -7.45 -6.65 -21.60
CA SER A 148 -8.41 -7.75 -21.72
C SER A 148 -8.64 -8.47 -20.38
N HIS A 149 -9.91 -8.74 -20.03
CA HIS A 149 -10.30 -9.61 -18.91
C HIS A 149 -9.55 -9.36 -17.57
N ILE A 150 -9.54 -8.12 -17.09
CA ILE A 150 -8.98 -7.77 -15.76
C ILE A 150 -9.88 -8.26 -14.60
N THR A 151 -9.34 -8.96 -13.61
CA THR A 151 -10.04 -9.45 -12.42
C THR A 151 -9.62 -8.66 -11.18
N SER A 152 -10.58 -7.97 -10.56
CA SER A 152 -10.49 -7.40 -9.18
C SER A 152 -11.89 -6.92 -8.72
N SER A 153 -12.94 -7.75 -8.89
CA SER A 153 -14.36 -7.42 -8.62
C SER A 153 -14.86 -6.21 -9.42
N LYS A 154 -15.08 -6.43 -10.72
CA LYS A 154 -15.40 -5.38 -11.69
C LYS A 154 -16.63 -4.57 -11.28
N GLU A 155 -17.64 -5.22 -10.72
CA GLU A 155 -18.94 -4.64 -10.42
C GLU A 155 -18.83 -3.60 -9.29
N GLU A 156 -18.22 -3.97 -8.16
CA GLU A 156 -18.02 -3.08 -7.01
C GLU A 156 -17.12 -1.89 -7.34
N VAL A 157 -16.06 -2.13 -8.12
CA VAL A 157 -15.11 -1.08 -8.50
C VAL A 157 -15.71 -0.16 -9.56
N LYS A 158 -16.54 -0.67 -10.48
CA LYS A 158 -17.16 0.12 -11.55
C LYS A 158 -18.02 1.25 -10.99
N GLU A 159 -18.82 0.98 -9.97
CA GLU A 159 -19.71 1.99 -9.38
C GLU A 159 -18.94 3.17 -8.74
N ILE A 160 -17.74 2.89 -8.23
CA ILE A 160 -16.83 3.90 -7.67
C ILE A 160 -16.06 4.60 -8.78
N PHE A 161 -15.64 3.88 -9.82
CA PHE A 161 -14.99 4.46 -11.00
C PHE A 161 -15.89 5.50 -11.68
N ASP A 162 -17.14 5.15 -11.97
CA ASP A 162 -18.10 6.05 -12.64
C ASP A 162 -18.26 7.36 -11.82
N TRP A 163 -18.47 7.24 -10.50
CA TRP A 163 -18.55 8.38 -9.58
C TRP A 163 -17.26 9.21 -9.53
N PHE A 164 -16.10 8.55 -9.54
CA PHE A 164 -14.80 9.22 -9.42
C PHE A 164 -14.51 10.06 -10.67
N VAL A 165 -14.73 9.51 -11.86
CA VAL A 165 -14.48 10.21 -13.13
C VAL A 165 -15.41 11.42 -13.27
N GLU A 166 -16.68 11.31 -12.87
CA GLU A 166 -17.62 12.44 -12.83
C GLU A 166 -17.16 13.55 -11.86
N THR A 167 -16.53 13.17 -10.75
CA THR A 167 -16.14 14.12 -9.69
C THR A 167 -14.84 14.86 -10.02
N VAL A 168 -13.91 14.21 -10.72
CA VAL A 168 -12.51 14.64 -10.85
C VAL A 168 -12.15 15.09 -12.28
N THR A 169 -13.02 14.83 -13.26
CA THR A 169 -12.84 15.22 -14.67
C THR A 169 -11.47 14.82 -15.21
N VAL A 170 -11.17 13.52 -15.21
CA VAL A 170 -9.95 12.98 -15.82
C VAL A 170 -10.30 12.47 -17.23
N PRO A 171 -9.83 13.11 -18.32
CA PRO A 171 -10.16 12.69 -19.67
C PRO A 171 -9.41 11.39 -20.03
N ASP A 172 -10.05 10.58 -20.88
CA ASP A 172 -9.43 9.42 -21.57
C ASP A 172 -8.88 8.31 -20.65
N VAL A 173 -9.48 8.12 -19.47
CA VAL A 173 -9.15 7.01 -18.55
C VAL A 173 -10.18 5.89 -18.62
N ASN A 174 -9.71 4.66 -18.49
CA ASN A 174 -10.56 3.46 -18.50
C ASN A 174 -10.56 2.74 -17.14
N LEU A 175 -11.56 1.86 -16.95
CA LEU A 175 -11.72 1.08 -15.72
C LEU A 175 -10.46 0.23 -15.40
N SER A 176 -9.78 -0.29 -16.42
CA SER A 176 -8.55 -1.09 -16.22
C SER A 176 -7.44 -0.25 -15.57
N SER A 177 -7.25 0.99 -16.04
CA SER A 177 -6.29 1.95 -15.47
C SER A 177 -6.65 2.30 -14.02
N PHE A 178 -7.95 2.49 -13.75
CA PHE A 178 -8.44 2.71 -12.39
C PHE A 178 -8.16 1.53 -11.46
N ILE A 179 -8.40 0.30 -11.91
CA ILE A 179 -8.11 -0.90 -11.13
C ILE A 179 -6.60 -1.02 -10.86
N LEU A 180 -5.74 -0.75 -11.85
CA LEU A 180 -4.28 -0.78 -11.66
C LEU A 180 -3.83 0.22 -10.59
N VAL A 181 -4.31 1.46 -10.67
CA VAL A 181 -4.02 2.51 -9.68
C VAL A 181 -4.56 2.14 -8.30
N LEU A 182 -5.82 1.68 -8.22
CA LEU A 182 -6.47 1.26 -6.98
C LEU A 182 -5.70 0.11 -6.29
N THR A 183 -5.15 -0.81 -7.09
CA THR A 183 -4.36 -1.95 -6.62
C THR A 183 -2.87 -1.62 -6.43
N GLY A 184 -2.48 -0.35 -6.49
CA GLY A 184 -1.16 0.11 -6.07
C GLY A 184 -0.06 0.08 -7.13
N TRP A 185 -0.45 -0.05 -8.41
CA TRP A 185 0.47 0.06 -9.53
C TRP A 185 0.61 1.51 -9.98
N GLN A 186 1.85 1.91 -10.24
CA GLN A 186 2.20 3.17 -10.85
C GLN A 186 2.77 2.92 -12.24
N PHE A 187 2.44 3.79 -13.19
CA PHE A 187 2.96 3.69 -14.54
C PHE A 187 4.36 4.30 -14.59
N LEU A 188 5.34 3.52 -15.04
CA LEU A 188 6.65 4.05 -15.40
C LEU A 188 6.57 4.51 -16.85
N LYS A 189 6.68 5.82 -17.06
CA LYS A 189 6.74 6.42 -18.38
C LYS A 189 7.89 5.76 -19.17
N ASP A 190 7.62 5.49 -20.44
CA ASP A 190 8.55 5.01 -21.49
C ASP A 190 8.59 3.49 -21.81
N ASP A 191 8.16 2.57 -20.91
CA ASP A 191 8.36 1.12 -21.13
C ASP A 191 7.08 0.23 -21.01
N MET A 192 5.86 0.81 -21.02
CA MET A 192 4.62 0.06 -20.73
C MET A 192 4.73 -0.80 -19.45
N LEU A 193 5.50 -0.29 -18.49
CA LEU A 193 5.94 -1.01 -17.32
C LEU A 193 5.29 -0.41 -16.09
N LEU A 194 4.67 -1.26 -15.29
CA LEU A 194 4.13 -0.88 -14.01
C LEU A 194 5.15 -1.14 -12.91
N GLN A 195 5.12 -0.31 -11.87
CA GLN A 195 5.90 -0.49 -10.66
C GLN A 195 5.00 -0.40 -9.42
N CYS A 196 5.26 -1.27 -8.45
CA CYS A 196 4.74 -1.13 -7.10
C CYS A 196 5.81 -0.57 -6.17
N ASP A 197 5.56 0.58 -5.54
CA ASP A 197 6.52 1.19 -4.60
C ASP A 197 6.69 0.44 -3.28
N TYR A 198 5.74 -0.43 -2.92
CA TYR A 198 5.81 -1.22 -1.69
C TYR A 198 6.66 -2.47 -1.88
N CYS A 199 6.37 -3.26 -2.92
CA CYS A 199 7.09 -4.52 -3.17
C CYS A 199 8.20 -4.44 -4.21
N ASN A 200 8.43 -3.26 -4.78
CA ASN A 200 9.43 -2.98 -5.83
C ASN A 200 9.33 -3.90 -7.05
N ARG A 201 8.16 -4.52 -7.27
CA ARG A 201 7.92 -5.36 -8.44
C ARG A 201 7.67 -4.48 -9.65
N LYS A 202 8.31 -4.84 -10.76
CA LYS A 202 8.05 -4.31 -12.09
C LYS A 202 7.26 -5.34 -12.90
N TRP A 203 6.28 -4.90 -13.68
CA TRP A 203 5.40 -5.77 -14.45
C TRP A 203 4.97 -5.10 -15.75
N SER A 204 5.27 -5.73 -16.90
CA SER A 204 4.85 -5.21 -18.21
C SER A 204 3.39 -5.56 -18.48
N ILE A 205 2.62 -4.56 -18.92
CA ILE A 205 1.22 -4.73 -19.32
C ILE A 205 1.04 -4.95 -20.82
N GLU A 206 2.08 -4.75 -21.61
CA GLU A 206 2.06 -4.86 -23.08
C GLU A 206 1.41 -6.17 -23.59
N PRO A 207 1.70 -7.36 -23.01
CA PRO A 207 1.10 -8.62 -23.47
C PRO A 207 -0.42 -8.72 -23.28
N TYR A 208 -1.03 -7.81 -22.52
CA TYR A 208 -2.43 -7.88 -22.09
C TYR A 208 -3.31 -6.78 -22.72
N LEU A 209 -2.73 -5.91 -23.53
CA LEU A 209 -3.45 -4.85 -24.23
C LEU A 209 -4.28 -5.44 -25.37
N ILE A 210 -5.50 -4.95 -25.52
CA ILE A 210 -6.36 -5.32 -26.65
C ILE A 210 -5.86 -4.56 -27.88
N GLN A 211 -4.97 -5.19 -28.67
CA GLN A 211 -4.56 -4.63 -29.96
C GLN A 211 -5.77 -4.47 -30.88
N ARG A 212 -6.02 -3.24 -31.35
CA ARG A 212 -7.15 -2.91 -32.24
C ARG A 212 -7.06 -3.51 -33.65
N ASN A 213 -5.89 -3.98 -34.10
CA ASN A 213 -5.64 -4.38 -35.51
C ASN A 213 -5.06 -5.79 -35.70
N ALA A 214 -5.12 -6.67 -34.70
CA ALA A 214 -4.68 -8.05 -34.90
C ALA A 214 -5.80 -8.82 -35.62
N VAL A 215 -5.58 -9.10 -36.92
CA VAL A 215 -6.33 -10.12 -37.69
C VAL A 215 -6.50 -11.33 -36.79
N GLU A 216 -7.77 -11.72 -36.56
CA GLU A 216 -8.19 -12.80 -35.66
C GLU A 216 -7.39 -14.08 -35.94
N LYS A 217 -6.28 -14.25 -35.21
CA LYS A 217 -5.64 -15.55 -35.08
C LYS A 217 -6.43 -16.31 -34.03
N ILE A 218 -7.29 -17.18 -34.55
CA ILE A 218 -7.82 -18.45 -34.02
C ILE A 218 -7.32 -18.78 -32.59
N ASP A 219 -8.28 -18.81 -31.66
CA ASP A 219 -8.28 -19.56 -30.39
C ASP A 219 -7.14 -19.37 -29.37
N CYS A 220 -6.55 -18.19 -29.25
CA CYS A 220 -5.79 -17.87 -28.04
C CYS A 220 -6.71 -17.30 -26.95
N VAL A 221 -7.01 -18.10 -25.91
CA VAL A 221 -7.63 -17.62 -24.66
C VAL A 221 -6.80 -16.46 -24.13
N LYS A 222 -7.31 -15.23 -24.23
CA LYS A 222 -6.60 -14.05 -23.72
C LYS A 222 -6.46 -14.21 -22.20
N PRO A 223 -5.23 -14.14 -21.66
CA PRO A 223 -5.01 -14.41 -20.24
C PRO A 223 -5.71 -13.36 -19.39
N THR A 224 -6.55 -13.84 -18.47
CA THR A 224 -7.15 -13.02 -17.42
C THR A 224 -6.07 -12.33 -16.61
N VAL A 225 -6.20 -11.02 -16.41
CA VAL A 225 -5.22 -10.21 -15.69
C VAL A 225 -5.68 -10.03 -14.26
N ASP A 226 -4.93 -10.55 -13.28
CA ASP A 226 -5.16 -10.27 -11.85
C ASP A 226 -4.10 -9.29 -11.30
N PRO A 227 -4.37 -7.96 -11.28
CA PRO A 227 -3.41 -6.97 -10.81
C PRO A 227 -2.96 -7.20 -9.37
N VAL A 228 -3.82 -7.75 -8.51
CA VAL A 228 -3.51 -8.03 -7.11
C VAL A 228 -2.52 -9.20 -7.04
N GLY A 229 -2.81 -10.27 -7.78
CA GLY A 229 -1.94 -11.44 -7.90
C GLY A 229 -0.57 -11.14 -8.52
N GLN A 230 -0.46 -10.09 -9.32
CA GLN A 230 0.81 -9.65 -9.90
C GLN A 230 1.77 -9.02 -8.88
N HIS A 231 1.35 -8.70 -7.66
CA HIS A 231 2.29 -8.24 -6.61
C HIS A 231 3.13 -9.39 -6.05
N GLN A 232 4.24 -9.07 -5.38
CA GLN A 232 4.95 -10.07 -4.56
C GLN A 232 4.01 -10.62 -3.48
N MET A 233 4.14 -11.91 -3.12
CA MET A 233 3.22 -12.56 -2.16
C MET A 233 3.13 -11.87 -0.79
N TRP A 234 4.20 -11.18 -0.39
CA TRP A 234 4.31 -10.44 0.87
C TRP A 234 3.91 -8.96 0.76
N CYS A 235 3.49 -8.49 -0.41
CA CYS A 235 3.10 -7.11 -0.64
C CYS A 235 1.84 -6.75 0.15
N ALA A 236 1.82 -5.56 0.77
CA ALA A 236 0.64 -5.07 1.51
C ALA A 236 -0.61 -4.96 0.61
N TRP A 237 -0.43 -4.65 -0.68
CA TRP A 237 -1.52 -4.60 -1.65
C TRP A 237 -2.25 -5.93 -1.86
N ARG A 238 -1.64 -7.08 -1.52
CA ARG A 238 -2.31 -8.40 -1.55
C ARG A 238 -3.12 -8.71 -0.31
N ALA A 239 -2.90 -7.98 0.78
CA ALA A 239 -3.60 -8.25 2.03
C ALA A 239 -5.02 -7.67 1.96
N GLU A 240 -6.02 -8.43 2.40
CA GLU A 240 -7.41 -7.97 2.31
C GLU A 240 -7.69 -6.79 3.25
N GLU A 241 -7.17 -6.84 4.48
CA GLU A 241 -7.49 -5.90 5.56
C GLU A 241 -6.62 -4.62 5.58
N ARG A 242 -5.62 -4.53 4.71
CA ARG A 242 -4.69 -3.39 4.65
C ARG A 242 -4.23 -3.05 3.24
N GLY A 243 -4.91 -3.64 2.25
CA GLY A 243 -4.57 -3.59 0.84
C GLY A 243 -5.48 -2.64 0.05
N TRP A 244 -5.72 -3.02 -1.20
CA TRP A 244 -6.56 -2.25 -2.12
C TRP A 244 -8.03 -2.16 -1.67
N LYS A 245 -8.56 -3.19 -0.96
CA LYS A 245 -9.93 -3.17 -0.43
C LYS A 245 -10.15 -2.03 0.57
N CYS A 246 -9.15 -1.70 1.41
CA CYS A 246 -9.24 -0.55 2.31
C CYS A 246 -9.33 0.77 1.54
N ARG A 247 -8.56 0.91 0.44
CA ARG A 247 -8.62 2.08 -0.44
C ARG A 247 -9.98 2.19 -1.12
N LEU A 248 -10.55 1.07 -1.57
CA LEU A 248 -11.90 1.02 -2.13
C LEU A 248 -12.97 1.43 -1.12
N LEU A 249 -12.92 0.87 0.10
CA LEU A 249 -13.83 1.21 1.20
C LEU A 249 -13.76 2.70 1.54
N GLN A 250 -12.56 3.28 1.57
CA GLN A 250 -12.38 4.72 1.81
C GLN A 250 -13.04 5.57 0.71
N LEU A 251 -12.92 5.17 -0.56
CA LEU A 251 -13.61 5.85 -1.67
C LEU A 251 -15.13 5.68 -1.60
N GLN A 252 -15.63 4.51 -1.21
CA GLN A 252 -17.07 4.28 -0.98
C GLN A 252 -17.61 5.23 0.11
N GLN A 253 -16.92 5.33 1.25
CA GLN A 253 -17.28 6.27 2.32
C GLN A 253 -17.24 7.73 1.86
N LEU A 254 -16.25 8.09 1.03
CA LEU A 254 -16.15 9.43 0.44
C LEU A 254 -17.31 9.72 -0.53
N LYS A 255 -17.72 8.75 -1.35
CA LYS A 255 -18.88 8.87 -2.22
C LYS A 255 -20.17 9.08 -1.42
N GLU A 256 -20.37 8.29 -0.37
CA GLU A 256 -21.56 8.39 0.48
C GLU A 256 -21.64 9.74 1.19
N SER A 257 -20.55 10.20 1.80
CA SER A 257 -20.52 11.49 2.51
C SER A 257 -20.85 12.66 1.58
N ARG A 258 -20.26 12.72 0.39
CA ARG A 258 -20.58 13.76 -0.62
C ARG A 258 -22.02 13.68 -1.12
N SER A 259 -22.58 12.47 -1.25
CA SER A 259 -23.98 12.29 -1.64
C SER A 259 -24.95 12.81 -0.57
N ARG A 260 -24.63 12.57 0.72
CA ARG A 260 -25.39 13.12 1.85
C ARG A 260 -25.30 14.65 1.93
N GLU A 261 -24.12 15.22 1.69
CA GLU A 261 -23.93 16.68 1.64
C GLU A 261 -24.72 17.34 0.50
N LYS A 262 -24.71 16.75 -0.70
CA LYS A 262 -25.51 17.24 -1.84
C LYS A 262 -27.01 17.23 -1.50
N ARG A 263 -27.51 16.15 -0.88
CA ARG A 263 -28.92 16.04 -0.45
C ARG A 263 -29.26 17.06 0.65
N SER A 264 -28.35 17.28 1.62
CA SER A 264 -28.52 18.30 2.66
C SER A 264 -28.58 19.72 2.07
N ARG A 265 -27.66 20.07 1.16
CA ARG A 265 -27.65 21.37 0.47
C ARG A 265 -28.92 21.58 -0.35
N PHE A 266 -29.36 20.56 -1.10
CA PHE A 266 -30.61 20.63 -1.85
C PHE A 266 -31.82 20.88 -0.93
N ASN A 267 -31.93 20.13 0.17
CA ASN A 267 -33.02 20.33 1.14
C ASN A 267 -32.97 21.73 1.78
N SER A 268 -31.78 22.25 2.09
CA SER A 268 -31.62 23.61 2.62
C SER A 268 -31.98 24.69 1.59
N SER A 269 -31.65 24.48 0.32
CA SER A 269 -32.00 25.35 -0.81
C SER A 269 -33.52 25.39 -1.05
N VAL A 270 -34.18 24.22 -1.02
CA VAL A 270 -35.64 24.12 -1.15
C VAL A 270 -36.33 24.80 0.04
N CYS A 271 -35.83 24.61 1.26
CA CYS A 271 -36.36 25.29 2.44
C CYS A 271 -36.20 26.82 2.33
N GLY A 272 -35.01 27.31 1.92
CA GLY A 272 -34.77 28.73 1.68
C GLY A 272 -35.73 29.33 0.64
N SER A 273 -35.87 28.68 -0.50
CA SER A 273 -36.80 29.06 -1.58
C SER A 273 -38.27 29.13 -1.12
N LEU A 274 -38.72 28.17 -0.32
CA LEU A 274 -40.06 28.18 0.27
C LEU A 274 -40.24 29.33 1.26
N THR A 275 -39.25 29.59 2.12
CA THR A 275 -39.32 30.71 3.07
C THR A 275 -39.31 32.07 2.37
N ASP A 276 -38.56 32.23 1.28
CA ASP A 276 -38.53 33.46 0.50
C ASP A 276 -39.82 33.66 -0.31
N SER A 277 -40.38 32.58 -0.84
CA SER A 277 -41.70 32.60 -1.48
C SER A 277 -42.81 32.99 -0.50
N MET A 278 -42.81 32.43 0.71
CA MET A 278 -43.75 32.82 1.77
C MET A 278 -43.56 34.27 2.23
N ARG A 279 -42.32 34.77 2.25
CA ARG A 279 -42.02 36.18 2.58
C ARG A 279 -42.51 37.14 1.49
N ALA A 280 -42.40 36.76 0.21
CA ALA A 280 -42.91 37.51 -0.92
C ALA A 280 -44.46 37.58 -0.90
N VAL A 281 -45.13 36.46 -0.63
CA VAL A 281 -46.60 36.42 -0.48
C VAL A 281 -47.07 37.29 0.69
N ARG A 282 -46.39 37.27 1.83
CA ARG A 282 -46.71 38.19 2.95
C ARG A 282 -46.52 39.66 2.61
N LYS A 283 -45.51 40.02 1.81
CA LYS A 283 -45.33 41.41 1.35
C LYS A 283 -46.44 41.86 0.39
N LEU A 284 -46.95 40.96 -0.44
CA LEU A 284 -48.09 41.24 -1.33
C LEU A 284 -49.41 41.38 -0.54
N LEU A 285 -49.63 40.54 0.48
CA LEU A 285 -50.82 40.60 1.33
C LEU A 285 -50.83 41.81 2.27
N ASN A 286 -49.66 42.26 2.75
CA ASN A 286 -49.55 43.41 3.64
C ASN A 286 -49.31 44.75 2.90
N GLY A 287 -49.31 44.74 1.56
CA GLY A 287 -49.06 45.89 0.71
C GLY A 287 -50.30 46.44 -0.01
N THR A 288 -51.50 45.99 0.35
CA THR A 288 -52.74 46.54 -0.21
C THR A 288 -53.63 47.07 0.91
N ILE A 289 -53.76 48.41 0.91
CA ILE A 289 -54.57 49.31 1.77
C ILE A 289 -53.93 49.67 3.11
#